data_AF-A0A949NR57-F1
#
_entry.id   AF-A0A949NR57-F1
#
_cell.length_a   1.000
_cell.length_b   1.000
_cell.length_c   1.000
_cell.angle_alpha   90.00
_cell.angle_beta   90.00
_cell.angle_gamma   90.00
#
_symmetry.space_group_name_H-M   'P 1'
#
loop_
_entity.id
_entity.type
_entity.pdbx_description
1 polymer ?
#
loop_
_entity_poly.entity_id
_entity_poly.type
_entity_poly.pdbx_seq_one_letter_code
_entity_poly.pdbx_strand_id
1 'polypeptide(L)'
;MARTSRWNETDRAKLLKMVKGGVSEQEIRSNFKTKGPKGSARDMTAVEFAQQLKQAMVEAGDIKQETRKKEKVQAMVYKVTNTGRLTITDFGDLTGAKEGASFTLEKPRGRSKAWRLVPAE
;
A
#
# COMPACT_ATOMS: atom_id res chain seq x y z
N MET A 1 -6.90 -14.96 -2.68
CA MET A 1 -6.80 -15.30 -4.11
C MET A 1 -7.00 -14.03 -4.92
N ALA A 2 -5.99 -13.60 -5.68
CA ALA A 2 -6.13 -12.45 -6.58
C ALA A 2 -7.16 -12.80 -7.65
N ARG A 3 -8.13 -11.90 -7.90
CA ARG A 3 -9.11 -12.07 -8.97
C ARG A 3 -8.34 -12.27 -10.27
N THR A 4 -8.47 -13.45 -10.88
CA THR A 4 -7.86 -13.76 -12.18
C THR A 4 -8.28 -12.66 -13.15
N SER A 5 -7.33 -11.84 -13.59
CA SER A 5 -7.61 -10.78 -14.56
C SER A 5 -8.25 -11.44 -15.78
N ARG A 6 -9.40 -10.91 -16.23
CA ARG A 6 -10.13 -11.44 -17.39
C ARG A 6 -9.38 -11.26 -18.71
N TRP A 7 -8.27 -10.54 -18.69
CA TRP A 7 -7.39 -10.25 -19.82
C TRP A 7 -6.15 -11.10 -19.71
N ASN A 8 -5.83 -11.82 -20.78
CA ASN A 8 -4.58 -12.55 -20.90
C ASN A 8 -3.48 -11.64 -21.49
N GLU A 9 -2.25 -12.16 -21.51
CA GLU A 9 -1.08 -11.47 -22.06
C GLU A 9 -1.26 -11.09 -23.54
N THR A 10 -1.91 -11.95 -24.33
CA THR A 10 -2.20 -11.71 -25.75
C THR A 10 -3.10 -10.50 -25.96
N ASP A 11 -4.13 -10.33 -25.13
CA ASP A 11 -5.05 -9.19 -25.20
C ASP A 11 -4.33 -7.88 -24.83
N ARG A 12 -3.43 -7.94 -23.86
CA ARG A 12 -2.59 -6.80 -23.44
C ARG A 12 -1.55 -6.42 -24.50
N ALA A 13 -0.96 -7.40 -25.18
CA ALA A 13 -0.05 -7.14 -26.30
C ALA A 13 -0.78 -6.46 -27.47
N LYS A 14 -2.02 -6.88 -27.78
CA LYS A 14 -2.86 -6.22 -28.79
C LYS A 14 -3.21 -4.78 -28.39
N LEU A 15 -3.60 -4.57 -27.13
CA LEU A 15 -3.83 -3.23 -26.59
C LEU A 15 -2.61 -2.32 -26.77
N LEU A 16 -1.43 -2.80 -26.36
CA LEU A 16 -0.19 -2.05 -26.47
C LEU A 16 0.15 -1.72 -27.94
N LYS A 17 -0.09 -2.65 -28.87
CA LYS A 17 0.10 -2.42 -30.31
C LYS A 17 -0.81 -1.32 -30.85
N MET A 18 -2.09 -1.29 -30.45
CA MET A 18 -3.03 -0.24 -30.88
C MET A 18 -2.66 1.13 -30.31
N VAL A 19 -2.24 1.17 -29.03
CA VAL A 19 -1.74 2.40 -28.41
C VAL A 19 -0.48 2.92 -29.11
N LYS A 20 0.51 2.05 -29.37
CA LYS A 20 1.73 2.42 -30.12
C LYS A 20 1.44 2.79 -31.58
N GLY A 21 0.36 2.26 -32.15
CA GLY A 21 -0.15 2.58 -33.48
C GLY A 21 -0.96 3.88 -33.56
N GLY A 22 -1.13 4.61 -32.45
CA GLY A 22 -1.83 5.90 -32.44
C GLY A 22 -3.35 5.81 -32.44
N VAL A 23 -3.93 4.64 -32.15
CA VAL A 23 -5.39 4.49 -32.07
C VAL A 23 -5.91 5.22 -30.83
N SER A 24 -7.04 5.92 -30.98
CA SER A 24 -7.65 6.68 -29.88
C SER A 24 -8.11 5.77 -28.74
N GLU A 25 -8.02 6.28 -27.50
CA GLU A 25 -8.48 5.53 -26.31
C GLU A 25 -9.94 5.08 -26.45
N GLN A 26 -10.81 5.95 -26.94
CA GLN A 26 -12.24 5.67 -27.09
C GLN A 26 -12.48 4.50 -28.04
N GLU A 27 -11.77 4.47 -29.17
CA GLU A 27 -11.86 3.40 -30.16
C GLU A 27 -11.31 2.07 -29.62
N ILE A 28 -10.22 2.11 -28.87
CA ILE A 28 -9.71 0.92 -28.17
C ILE A 28 -10.75 0.42 -27.16
N ARG A 29 -11.34 1.31 -26.36
CA ARG A 29 -12.33 0.93 -25.33
C ARG A 29 -13.62 0.34 -25.91
N SER A 30 -14.03 0.76 -27.10
CA SER A 30 -15.18 0.19 -27.82
C SER A 30 -14.87 -1.17 -28.46
N ASN A 31 -13.63 -1.39 -28.91
CA ASN A 31 -13.18 -2.67 -29.47
C ASN A 31 -12.91 -3.72 -28.38
N PHE A 32 -12.44 -3.30 -27.21
CA PHE A 32 -12.15 -4.18 -26.08
C PHE A 32 -13.28 -4.15 -25.05
N LYS A 33 -14.37 -4.83 -25.39
CA LYS A 33 -15.52 -4.97 -24.48
C LYS A 33 -15.18 -5.84 -23.27
N THR A 34 -15.51 -5.35 -22.09
CA THR A 34 -15.39 -6.06 -20.81
C THR A 34 -16.74 -6.59 -20.37
N LYS A 35 -16.78 -7.60 -19.50
CA LYS A 35 -18.04 -8.06 -18.89
C LYS A 35 -18.35 -7.25 -17.63
N GLY A 36 -19.54 -6.67 -17.58
CA GLY A 36 -20.09 -6.02 -16.40
C GLY A 36 -20.41 -7.00 -15.26
N PRO A 37 -20.87 -6.49 -14.10
CA PRO A 37 -21.20 -7.28 -12.91
C PRO A 37 -22.24 -8.38 -13.15
N LYS A 38 -23.12 -8.20 -14.16
CA LYS A 38 -24.18 -9.14 -14.55
C LYS A 38 -23.85 -9.94 -15.81
N GLY A 39 -22.59 -9.96 -16.24
CA GLY A 39 -22.16 -10.68 -17.45
C GLY A 39 -22.46 -9.98 -18.77
N SER A 40 -23.08 -8.80 -18.76
CA SER A 40 -23.33 -7.98 -19.96
C SER A 40 -22.02 -7.43 -20.54
N ALA A 41 -21.89 -7.44 -21.86
CA ALA A 41 -20.78 -6.75 -22.53
C ALA A 41 -20.93 -5.25 -22.34
N ARG A 42 -19.87 -4.58 -21.90
CA ARG A 42 -19.79 -3.13 -21.77
C ARG A 42 -18.44 -2.64 -22.22
N ASP A 43 -18.39 -1.38 -22.60
CA ASP A 43 -17.13 -0.72 -22.89
C ASP A 43 -16.32 -0.59 -21.60
N MET A 44 -15.01 -0.60 -21.77
CA MET A 44 -14.07 -0.41 -20.67
C MET A 44 -14.17 1.02 -20.14
N THR A 45 -14.04 1.22 -18.83
CA THR A 45 -13.91 2.57 -18.26
C THR A 45 -12.48 3.08 -18.43
N ALA A 46 -12.27 4.40 -18.36
CA ALA A 46 -10.92 5.00 -18.44
C ALA A 46 -9.96 4.43 -17.38
N VAL A 47 -10.47 4.19 -16.16
CA VAL A 47 -9.69 3.63 -15.05
C VAL A 47 -9.22 2.21 -15.37
N GLU A 48 -10.11 1.38 -15.92
CA GLU A 48 -9.77 0.01 -16.30
C GLU A 48 -8.80 -0.02 -17.47
N PHE A 49 -8.97 0.87 -18.45
CA PHE A 49 -8.04 1.02 -19.57
C PHE A 49 -6.63 1.37 -19.06
N ALA A 50 -6.51 2.37 -18.18
CA ALA A 50 -5.24 2.76 -17.59
C ALA A 50 -4.58 1.61 -16.80
N GLN A 51 -5.37 0.82 -16.08
CA GLN A 51 -4.87 -0.36 -15.37
C GLN A 51 -4.33 -1.44 -16.33
N GLN A 52 -5.06 -1.75 -17.40
CA GLN A 52 -4.60 -2.73 -18.39
C GLN A 52 -3.39 -2.23 -19.17
N LEU A 53 -3.36 -0.94 -19.55
CA LEU A 53 -2.23 -0.35 -20.25
C LEU A 53 -0.97 -0.39 -19.39
N LYS A 54 -1.07 0.01 -18.12
CA LYS A 54 0.05 -0.08 -17.17
C LYS A 54 0.58 -1.51 -17.07
N GLN A 55 -0.32 -2.49 -16.93
CA GLN A 55 0.07 -3.89 -16.87
C GLN A 55 0.75 -4.37 -18.16
N ALA A 56 0.22 -3.99 -19.32
CA ALA A 56 0.80 -4.31 -20.63
C ALA A 56 2.21 -3.71 -20.80
N MET A 57 2.43 -2.48 -20.33
CA MET A 57 3.75 -1.84 -20.37
C MET A 57 4.74 -2.48 -19.42
N VAL A 58 4.29 -2.99 -18.27
CA VAL A 58 5.14 -3.77 -17.35
C VAL A 58 5.54 -5.10 -17.98
N GLU A 59 4.60 -5.79 -18.63
CA GLU A 59 4.84 -7.07 -19.31
C GLU A 59 5.75 -6.93 -20.53
N ALA A 60 5.60 -5.84 -21.29
CA ALA A 60 6.48 -5.52 -22.41
C ALA A 60 7.88 -5.05 -21.98
N GLY A 61 8.11 -4.81 -20.68
CA GLY A 61 9.37 -4.27 -20.17
C GLY A 61 9.56 -2.77 -20.39
N ASP A 62 8.55 -2.06 -20.91
CA ASP A 62 8.57 -0.61 -21.12
C ASP A 62 8.61 0.15 -19.77
N ILE A 63 8.03 -0.43 -18.70
CA ILE A 63 8.02 0.16 -17.35
C ILE A 63 8.37 -0.89 -16.30
N LYS A 64 9.29 -0.56 -15.39
CA LYS A 64 9.52 -1.36 -14.17
C LYS A 64 8.61 -0.90 -13.05
N GLN A 65 7.78 -1.80 -12.52
CA GLN A 65 7.00 -1.51 -11.33
C GLN A 65 7.89 -1.65 -10.10
N GLU A 66 8.49 -0.53 -9.65
CA GLU A 66 9.14 -0.52 -8.35
C GLU A 66 8.09 -0.74 -7.26
N THR A 67 8.29 -1.76 -6.45
CA THR A 67 7.49 -1.96 -5.25
C THR A 67 7.87 -0.86 -4.25
N ARG A 68 6.86 -0.13 -3.76
CA ARG A 68 7.07 0.89 -2.74
C ARG A 68 7.79 0.24 -1.55
N LYS A 69 9.05 0.61 -1.32
CA LYS A 69 9.81 0.15 -0.15
C LYS A 69 9.01 0.54 1.07
N LYS A 70 8.58 -0.43 1.87
CA LYS A 70 7.97 -0.15 3.17
C LYS A 70 9.02 0.57 4.00
N GLU A 71 8.80 1.85 4.29
CA GLU A 71 9.57 2.53 5.33
C GLU A 71 9.42 1.71 6.62
N LYS A 72 10.55 1.24 7.16
CA LYS A 72 10.56 0.68 8.50
C LYS A 72 10.11 1.81 9.42
N VAL A 73 8.99 1.61 10.10
CA VAL A 73 8.53 2.50 11.16
C VAL A 73 9.65 2.51 12.21
N GLN A 74 10.44 3.58 12.25
CA GLN A 74 11.35 3.80 13.38
C GLN A 74 10.49 3.93 14.64
N ALA A 75 10.75 3.07 15.62
CA ALA A 75 10.09 3.18 16.90
C ALA A 75 10.47 4.53 17.53
N MET A 76 9.48 5.34 17.90
CA MET A 76 9.72 6.54 18.67
C MET A 76 10.24 6.12 20.06
N VAL A 77 11.45 6.54 20.38
CA VAL A 77 12.09 6.32 21.69
C VAL A 77 11.78 7.51 22.58
N TYR A 78 11.19 7.25 23.74
CA TYR A 78 10.91 8.25 24.77
C TYR A 78 11.94 8.11 25.88
N LYS A 79 12.50 9.24 26.32
CA LYS A 79 13.47 9.31 27.43
C LYS A 79 12.80 9.97 28.63
N VAL A 80 13.00 9.40 29.82
CA VAL A 80 12.54 10.02 31.07
C VAL A 80 13.42 11.24 31.37
N THR A 81 12.80 12.43 31.44
CA THR A 81 13.47 13.71 31.76
C THR A 81 12.94 14.30 33.07
N ASN A 82 13.81 14.92 33.86
CA ASN A 82 13.48 15.54 35.16
C ASN A 82 12.65 16.85 35.01
N THR A 83 12.59 17.44 33.80
CA THR A 83 11.91 18.74 33.56
C THR A 83 10.71 18.59 32.63
N GLY A 84 9.54 18.36 33.24
CA GLY A 84 8.18 18.63 32.78
C GLY A 84 7.87 18.80 31.28
N ARG A 85 7.39 17.72 30.64
CA ARG A 85 6.20 17.77 29.76
C ARG A 85 5.34 16.50 29.74
N LEU A 86 5.66 15.52 30.59
CA LEU A 86 4.79 14.46 31.05
C LEU A 86 5.00 14.41 32.56
N THR A 87 4.10 14.99 33.34
CA THR A 87 4.05 14.75 34.79
C THR A 87 3.70 13.29 34.99
N ILE A 88 4.73 12.47 35.05
CA ILE A 88 4.62 11.14 35.62
C ILE A 88 5.61 11.06 36.77
N THR A 89 5.37 11.89 37.78
CA THR A 89 5.88 11.63 39.14
C THR A 89 5.57 10.19 39.54
N ASP A 90 4.42 9.65 39.12
CA ASP A 90 4.06 8.25 39.37
C ASP A 90 4.73 7.22 38.44
N PHE A 91 5.46 7.58 37.36
CA PHE A 91 5.99 6.54 36.45
C PHE A 91 7.20 5.85 37.02
N GLY A 92 8.11 6.61 37.64
CA GLY A 92 9.23 6.03 38.38
C GLY A 92 8.73 5.12 39.49
N ASP A 93 7.70 5.53 40.21
CA ASP A 93 7.12 4.78 41.33
C ASP A 93 6.31 3.54 40.87
N LEU A 94 5.56 3.64 39.77
CA LEU A 94 4.75 2.54 39.22
C LEU A 94 5.56 1.53 38.41
N THR A 95 6.68 1.94 37.82
CA THR A 95 7.49 1.08 36.91
C THR A 95 8.87 0.72 37.46
N GLY A 96 9.34 1.39 38.52
CA GLY A 96 10.69 1.23 39.07
C GLY A 96 11.81 1.82 38.20
N ALA A 97 11.48 2.57 37.15
CA ALA A 97 12.44 3.08 36.18
C ALA A 97 13.16 4.35 36.67
N LYS A 98 14.50 4.38 36.49
CA LYS A 98 15.35 5.53 36.85
C LYS A 98 15.39 6.58 35.74
N GLU A 99 15.77 7.81 36.11
CA GLU A 99 16.05 8.87 35.15
C GLU A 99 17.07 8.42 34.09
N GLY A 100 16.81 8.76 32.82
CA GLY A 100 17.64 8.34 31.70
C GLY A 100 17.28 7.00 31.08
N ALA A 101 16.36 6.22 31.67
CA ALA A 101 15.81 5.03 31.03
C ALA A 101 15.07 5.37 29.73
N SER A 102 15.26 4.53 28.71
CA SER A 102 14.65 4.69 27.39
C SER A 102 13.54 3.67 27.19
N PHE A 103 12.43 4.09 26.59
CA PHE A 103 11.27 3.24 26.32
C PHE A 103 10.79 3.40 24.88
N THR A 104 10.26 2.32 24.32
CA THR A 104 9.57 2.33 23.03
C THR A 104 8.07 2.11 23.24
N LEU A 105 7.27 2.72 22.36
CA LEU A 105 5.81 2.54 22.36
C LEU A 105 5.41 1.46 21.35
N GLU A 106 4.91 0.33 21.86
CA GLU A 106 4.43 -0.77 21.04
C GLU A 106 2.92 -0.71 20.81
N LYS A 107 2.52 -1.02 19.58
CA LYS A 107 1.10 -1.18 19.22
C LYS A 107 0.47 -2.32 20.03
N PRO A 108 -0.84 -2.24 20.34
CA PRO A 108 -1.54 -3.32 21.01
C PRO A 108 -1.40 -4.65 20.27
N ARG A 109 -1.15 -5.74 21.00
CA ARG A 109 -1.02 -7.10 20.46
C ARG A 109 -2.05 -8.04 21.10
N GLY A 110 -2.53 -9.01 20.32
CA GLY A 110 -3.52 -10.01 20.78
C GLY A 110 -4.88 -9.39 21.08
N ARG A 111 -5.48 -9.74 22.23
CA ARG A 111 -6.81 -9.21 22.66
C ARG A 111 -6.75 -7.82 23.31
N SER A 112 -5.56 -7.30 23.59
CA SER A 112 -5.41 -5.99 24.24
C SER A 112 -5.58 -4.87 23.22
N LYS A 113 -6.27 -3.79 23.63
CA LYS A 113 -6.40 -2.53 22.85
C LYS A 113 -5.48 -1.42 23.36
N ALA A 114 -4.74 -1.65 24.43
CA ALA A 114 -3.88 -0.64 25.05
C ALA A 114 -2.48 -0.66 24.42
N TRP A 115 -1.92 0.53 24.22
CA TRP A 115 -0.51 0.71 23.84
C TRP A 115 0.39 0.35 25.03
N ARG A 116 1.56 -0.21 24.75
CA ARG A 116 2.51 -0.65 25.78
C ARG A 116 3.78 0.17 25.69
N LEU A 117 4.27 0.64 26.84
CA LEU A 117 5.63 1.14 26.98
C LEU A 117 6.53 -0.04 27.36
N VAL A 118 7.57 -0.27 26.57
CA VAL A 118 8.53 -1.37 26.77
C VAL A 118 9.92 -0.76 26.87
N PRO A 119 10.80 -1.21 27.79
CA PRO A 119 12.18 -0.75 27.84
C PRO A 119 12.84 -0.87 26.46
N ALA A 120 13.49 0.20 26.01
CA ALA A 120 14.33 0.18 24.82
C ALA A 120 15.68 -0.42 25.22
N GLU A 121 16.11 -1.47 24.52
CA GLU A 121 17.49 -1.97 24.59
C GLU A 121 18.50 -0.93 24.07
#